data_AF-A0A8I1UV49-F1
#
_entry.id   AF-A0A8I1UV49-F1
#
_cell.length_a   1.000
_cell.length_b   1.000
_cell.length_c   1.000
_cell.angle_alpha   90.00
_cell.angle_beta   90.00
_cell.angle_gamma   90.00
#
_symmetry.space_group_name_H-M   'P 1'
#
loop_
_entity.id
_entity.type
_entity.pdbx_description
1 polymer ?
#
loop_
_entity_poly.entity_id
_entity_poly.type
_entity_poly.pdbx_seq_one_letter_code
_entity_poly.pdbx_strand_id
1 'polypeptide(L)' 'MPKHLTTRSWTDDQNARLLALAAKGATPIRAAAAMGRSKHSVVKQARVLGVKFRPLQDTPRAPAHERI' A
#
# COMPACT_ATOMS: atom_id res chain seq x y z
N MET A 1 3.06 -24.45 9.50
CA MET A 1 3.67 -23.14 9.17
C MET A 1 3.17 -22.69 7.80
N PRO A 2 2.49 -21.54 7.64
CA PRO A 2 2.03 -21.13 6.31
C PRO A 2 3.24 -20.72 5.47
N LYS A 3 3.37 -21.33 4.28
CA LYS A 3 4.43 -21.06 3.30
C LYS A 3 4.35 -19.59 2.87
N HIS A 4 5.40 -18.81 3.15
CA HIS A 4 5.66 -17.55 2.46
C HIS A 4 5.97 -17.87 1.00
N LEU A 5 4.94 -17.95 0.15
CA LEU A 5 5.10 -17.98 -1.29
C LEU A 5 5.90 -16.74 -1.68
N THR A 6 6.97 -17.00 -2.43
CA THR A 6 7.98 -16.04 -2.83
C THR A 6 7.36 -14.71 -3.25
N THR A 7 8.07 -13.63 -2.95
CA THR A 7 7.72 -12.19 -3.07
C THR A 7 7.10 -11.74 -4.41
N ARG A 8 6.95 -12.61 -5.41
CA ARG A 8 6.35 -12.36 -6.72
C ARG A 8 4.84 -12.57 -6.81
N SER A 9 4.24 -13.45 -6.00
CA SER A 9 2.81 -13.75 -6.13
C SER A 9 2.00 -13.01 -5.08
N TRP A 10 0.98 -12.29 -5.54
CA TRP A 10 -0.05 -11.70 -4.68
C TRP A 10 -1.03 -12.81 -4.30
N THR A 11 -1.16 -13.09 -3.01
CA THR A 11 -2.16 -14.04 -2.51
C THR A 11 -3.52 -13.37 -2.36
N ASP A 12 -4.59 -14.15 -2.30
CA ASP A 12 -5.94 -13.62 -2.11
C ASP A 12 -6.09 -12.86 -0.79
N ASP A 13 -5.43 -13.33 0.27
CA ASP A 13 -5.36 -12.61 1.56
C ASP A 13 -4.68 -11.24 1.41
N GLN A 14 -3.60 -11.15 0.62
CA GLN A 14 -2.93 -9.87 0.35
C GLN A 14 -3.79 -8.95 -0.51
N ASN A 15 -4.53 -9.49 -1.47
CA ASN A 15 -5.48 -8.73 -2.28
C ASN A 15 -6.61 -8.19 -1.40
N ALA A 16 -7.18 -9.00 -0.51
CA ALA A 16 -8.21 -8.58 0.44
C ALA A 16 -7.70 -7.46 1.37
N ARG A 17 -6.47 -7.58 1.90
CA ARG A 17 -5.85 -6.51 2.71
C ARG A 17 -5.64 -5.24 1.90
N LEU A 18 -5.18 -5.33 0.65
CA LEU A 18 -5.00 -4.18 -0.23
C LEU A 18 -6.34 -3.46 -0.50
N LEU A 19 -7.40 -4.22 -0.78
CA LEU A 19 -8.74 -3.69 -0.97
C LEU A 19 -9.27 -3.00 0.28
N ALA A 20 -9.09 -3.60 1.46
CA ALA A 20 -9.49 -3.01 2.73
C ALA A 20 -8.74 -1.69 3.02
N LEU A 21 -7.44 -1.62 2.69
CA LEU A 21 -6.65 -0.40 2.83
C LEU A 21 -7.11 0.69 1.84
N ALA A 22 -7.40 0.31 0.59
CA ALA A 22 -7.95 1.24 -0.40
C ALA A 22 -9.33 1.77 0.01
N ALA A 23 -10.22 0.91 0.51
CA ALA A 23 -11.54 1.28 1.00
C ALA A 23 -11.48 2.24 2.20
N LYS A 24 -10.48 2.07 3.09
CA LYS A 24 -10.17 2.99 4.19
C LYS A 24 -9.57 4.33 3.73
N GLY A 25 -9.37 4.53 2.42
CA GLY A 25 -8.75 5.73 1.88
C GLY A 25 -7.26 5.83 2.13
N ALA A 26 -6.57 4.72 2.39
CA ALA A 26 -5.12 4.73 2.56
C ALA A 26 -4.42 5.17 1.27
N THR A 27 -3.31 5.89 1.41
CA THR A 27 -2.44 6.21 0.28
C THR A 27 -1.60 5.00 -0.12
N PRO A 28 -1.09 4.93 -1.35
CA PRO A 28 -0.24 3.81 -1.80
C PRO A 28 1.00 3.61 -0.92
N ILE A 29 1.54 4.69 -0.34
CA ILE A 29 2.70 4.64 0.56
C ILE A 29 2.32 4.00 1.90
N ARG A 30 1.19 4.39 2.48
CA ARG A 30 0.68 3.77 3.72
C ARG A 30 0.35 2.29 3.51
N ALA A 31 -0.26 1.95 2.39
CA ALA A 31 -0.53 0.56 2.04
C ALA A 31 0.75 -0.25 1.84
N ALA A 32 1.76 0.31 1.16
CA ALA A 32 3.08 -0.28 0.99
C ALA A 32 3.78 -0.55 2.34
N ALA A 33 3.79 0.43 3.23
CA ALA A 33 4.37 0.30 4.56
C ALA A 33 3.64 -0.77 5.40
N ALA A 34 2.30 -0.79 5.37
CA ALA A 34 1.50 -1.77 6.10
C ALA A 34 1.67 -3.20 5.58
N MET A 35 1.97 -3.37 4.29
CA MET A 35 2.13 -4.67 3.65
C MET A 35 3.60 -5.14 3.54
N GLY A 36 4.57 -4.29 3.90
CA GLY A 36 5.99 -4.57 3.71
C GLY A 36 6.40 -4.75 2.24
N ARG A 37 5.68 -4.09 1.31
CA ARG A 37 5.91 -4.18 -0.14
C ARG A 37 6.24 -2.83 -0.74
N SER A 38 6.81 -2.83 -1.94
CA SER A 38 7.12 -1.57 -2.65
C SER A 38 5.84 -0.86 -3.11
N LYS A 39 5.86 0.48 -3.07
CA LYS A 39 4.79 1.34 -3.61
C LYS A 39 4.43 0.95 -5.04
N HIS A 40 5.44 0.69 -5.89
CA HIS A 40 5.24 0.33 -7.29
C HIS A 40 4.46 -0.99 -7.44
N SER A 41 4.78 -2.00 -6.63
CA SER A 41 4.07 -3.29 -6.63
C SER A 41 2.61 -3.12 -6.19
N VAL A 42 2.39 -2.34 -5.12
CA VAL A 42 1.06 -2.02 -4.58
C VAL A 42 0.18 -1.28 -5.60
N VAL A 43 0.73 -0.27 -6.28
CA VAL A 43 -0.01 0.48 -7.32
C VAL A 43 -0.32 -0.40 -8.53
N LYS A 44 0.64 -1.23 -8.96
CA LYS A 44 0.42 -2.16 -10.06
C LYS A 44 -0.68 -3.16 -9.72
N GLN A 45 -0.67 -3.72 -8.50
CA GLN A 45 -1.70 -4.65 -8.08
C GLN A 45 -3.06 -3.98 -7.92
N ALA A 46 -3.12 -2.77 -7.38
CA ALA A 46 -4.37 -2.01 -7.30
C ALA A 46 -5.00 -1.79 -8.68
N ARG A 47 -4.19 -1.50 -9.69
CA ARG A 47 -4.66 -1.40 -11.08
C ARG A 47 -5.22 -2.73 -11.60
N VAL A 48 -4.55 -3.85 -11.31
CA VAL A 48 -5.03 -5.20 -11.68
C VAL A 48 -6.36 -5.51 -11.01
N LEU A 49 -6.53 -5.12 -9.74
CA LEU A 49 -7.75 -5.30 -8.97
C LEU A 49 -8.83 -4.25 -9.27
N GLY A 50 -8.58 -3.33 -10.21
CA GLY A 50 -9.53 -2.28 -10.59
C GLY A 50 -9.75 -1.18 -9.55
N VAL A 51 -8.96 -1.15 -8.47
CA VAL A 51 -9.09 -0.13 -7.41
C VAL A 51 -8.15 1.04 -7.64
N LYS A 52 -8.69 2.25 -7.49
CA LYS A 52 -7.91 3.48 -7.52
C LYS A 52 -7.61 3.89 -6.09
N PHE A 53 -6.33 3.92 -5.73
CA PHE A 53 -5.93 4.65 -4.53
C PHE A 53 -6.25 6.13 -4.72
N ARG A 54 -6.68 6.79 -3.64
CA ARG A 54 -6.73 8.25 -3.61
C ARG A 54 -5.34 8.75 -4.04
N PRO A 55 -5.24 9.68 -5.01
CA PRO A 55 -3.96 10.30 -5.34
C PRO A 55 -3.32 10.77 -4.05
N LEU A 56 -2.02 10.57 -3.90
CA LEU A 56 -1.27 11.32 -2.91
C LEU A 56 -1.54 12.79 -3.24
N GLN A 57 -2.44 13.40 -2.48
CA GLN A 57 -2.34 14.82 -2.25
C GLN A 57 -0.89 14.99 -1.80
N ASP A 58 -0.15 15.88 -2.46
CA ASP A 58 1.10 16.43 -1.95
C ASP A 58 0.78 17.02 -0.57
N THR A 59 0.69 16.18 0.46
CA THR A 59 0.79 16.65 1.83
C THR A 59 2.15 17.29 1.87
N PRO A 60 2.25 18.61 2.14
CA PRO A 60 3.53 19.25 2.32
C PRO A 60 4.29 18.39 3.31
N ARG A 61 5.51 18.00 2.94
CA ARG A 61 6.47 17.32 3.82
C ARG A 61 6.33 17.97 5.20
N ALA A 62 5.75 17.24 6.17
CA ALA A 62 5.61 17.75 7.52
C ALA A 62 7.00 18.25 7.96
N PRO A 63 7.12 19.48 8.50
CA PRO A 63 8.40 20.05 8.83
C PRO A 63 9.11 19.09 9.78
N ALA A 64 10.36 18.81 9.44
CA ALA A 64 11.25 17.99 10.24
C ALA A 64 11.28 18.57 11.66
N HIS A 65 10.79 17.79 12.63
CA HIS A 65 11.16 17.82 14.04
C HIS A 65 11.99 19.06 14.46
N GLU A 66 11.31 20.18 14.71
CA GLU A 66 11.90 21.29 15.46
C GLU A 66 12.09 20.77 16.89
N ARG A 67 13.30 20.26 17.16
CA ARG A 67 13.76 19.94 18.51
C ARG A 67 14.36 21.24 19.05
N ILE A 68 13.62 21.89 19.94
CA ILE A 68 14.11 22.92 20.86
C ILE A 68 14.88 22.21 21.97
#